data_AF-A0A7V8NVG3-F1
#
_entry.id   AF-A0A7V8NVG3-F1
#
_cell.length_a   1.000
_cell.length_b   1.000
_cell.length_c   1.000
_cell.angle_alpha   90.00
_cell.angle_beta   90.00
_cell.angle_gamma   90.00
#
_symmetry.space_group_name_H-M   'P 1'
#
loop_
_entity.id
_entity.type
_entity.pdbx_description
1 polymer ?
#
loop_
_entity_poly.entity_id
_entity_poly.type
_entity_poly.pdbx_seq_one_letter_code
_entity_poly.pdbx_strand_id
1 'polypeptide(L)' 'MQGNPVIVTFTKIIFDHTGFPQSKGEHLADGWKANYWEPLEKYLS' A
#
# COMPACT_ATOMS: atom_id res chain seq x y z
N MET A 1 33.26 -21.46 7.03
CA MET A 1 31.90 -21.55 6.43
C MET A 1 31.25 -20.19 6.61
N GLN A 2 31.26 -19.35 5.57
CA GLN A 2 30.56 -18.07 5.59
C GLN A 2 29.26 -18.28 4.81
N GLY A 3 28.11 -18.11 5.46
CA GLY A 3 26.80 -18.27 4.82
C GLY A 3 26.60 -17.24 3.71
N ASN A 4 25.92 -17.63 2.63
CA ASN A 4 25.57 -16.71 1.55
C ASN A 4 24.65 -15.60 2.06
N PRO A 5 24.83 -14.34 1.61
CA PRO A 5 23.94 -13.25 2.00
C PRO A 5 22.55 -13.48 1.41
N VAL A 6 21.53 -13.38 2.27
CA VAL A 6 20.13 -13.30 1.82
C VAL A 6 19.88 -11.85 1.40
N ILE A 7 19.64 -11.63 0.10
CA ILE A 7 19.20 -10.32 -0.38
C ILE A 7 17.70 -10.22 -0.17
N VAL A 8 17.29 -9.32 0.72
CA VAL A 8 15.87 -8.97 0.91
C VAL A 8 15.51 -7.87 -0.09
N THR A 9 14.45 -8.07 -0.85
CA THR A 9 13.91 -7.07 -1.78
C THR A 9 12.47 -6.74 -1.37
N PHE A 10 12.03 -5.52 -1.67
CA PHE A 10 10.67 -5.06 -1.37
C PHE A 10 10.09 -4.38 -2.60
N THR A 11 8.75 -4.41 -2.71
CA THR A 11 8.01 -3.71 -3.75
C THR A 11 7.24 -2.55 -3.11
N LYS A 12 7.46 -1.33 -3.58
CA LYS A 12 6.68 -0.16 -3.13
C LYS A 12 5.47 0.01 -4.03
N ILE A 13 4.28 0.00 -3.43
CA ILE A 13 3.02 0.27 -4.12
C ILE A 13 2.60 1.71 -3.80
N ILE A 14 2.22 2.48 -4.81
CA ILE A 14 1.74 3.87 -4.68
C ILE A 14 0.35 3.95 -5.31
N PHE A 15 -0.57 4.59 -4.62
CA PHE A 15 -1.87 4.94 -5.16
C PHE A 15 -1.96 6.45 -5.33
N ASP A 16 -2.18 6.89 -6.57
CA ASP A 16 -2.32 8.29 -6.95
C ASP A 16 -3.65 8.47 -7.68
N HIS A 17 -4.50 9.37 -7.19
CA HIS A 17 -5.86 9.57 -7.68
C HIS A 17 -6.12 11.06 -7.85
N THR A 18 -6.56 11.43 -9.05
CA THR A 18 -6.99 12.79 -9.40
C THR A 18 -8.42 12.80 -9.95
N GLY A 19 -9.12 13.94 -9.88
CA GLY A 19 -10.47 14.08 -10.46
C GLY A 19 -11.64 13.69 -9.53
N PHE A 20 -11.50 13.85 -8.22
CA PHE A 20 -12.58 13.65 -7.26
C PHE A 20 -13.23 14.97 -6.82
N PRO A 21 -14.51 14.96 -6.37
CA PRO A 21 -15.19 16.17 -5.93
C PRO A 21 -14.44 16.89 -4.79
N GLN A 22 -14.45 18.21 -4.82
CA GLN A 22 -13.91 19.03 -3.73
C GLN A 22 -14.53 18.59 -2.40
N SER A 23 -13.71 18.50 -1.34
CA SER A 23 -14.04 17.97 0.01
C SER A 23 -14.17 16.45 0.16
N LYS A 24 -13.95 15.63 -0.89
CA LYS A 24 -14.01 14.16 -0.77
C LYS A 24 -12.66 13.47 -0.58
N GLY A 25 -11.56 14.22 -0.54
CA GLY A 25 -10.21 13.67 -0.43
C GLY A 25 -9.98 12.80 0.80
N GLU A 26 -10.39 13.28 1.99
CA GLU A 26 -10.23 12.54 3.25
C GLU A 26 -11.04 11.23 3.24
N HIS A 27 -12.32 11.30 2.87
CA HIS A 27 -13.17 10.12 2.78
C HIS A 27 -12.62 9.07 1.80
N LEU A 28 -12.06 9.51 0.68
CA LEU A 28 -11.40 8.63 -0.28
C LEU A 28 -10.12 8.03 0.31
N ALA A 29 -9.28 8.82 0.97
CA ALA A 29 -8.05 8.33 1.61
C ALA A 29 -8.34 7.23 2.65
N ASP A 30 -9.34 7.46 3.51
CA ASP A 30 -9.79 6.48 4.49
C ASP A 30 -10.34 5.22 3.82
N GLY A 31 -11.16 5.41 2.77
CA GLY A 31 -11.72 4.32 1.97
C GLY A 31 -10.65 3.47 1.29
N TRP A 32 -9.61 4.08 0.71
CA TRP A 32 -8.50 3.34 0.08
C TRP A 32 -7.75 2.50 1.09
N LYS A 33 -7.46 3.06 2.27
CA LYS A 33 -6.77 2.33 3.33
C LYS A 33 -7.58 1.12 3.80
N ALA A 34 -8.85 1.32 4.14
CA ALA A 34 -9.71 0.28 4.70
C ALA A 34 -10.01 -0.84 3.69
N ASN A 35 -10.23 -0.49 2.41
CA ASN A 35 -10.68 -1.46 1.41
C ASN A 35 -9.54 -2.11 0.62
N TYR A 36 -8.33 -1.53 0.59
CA TYR A 36 -7.21 -2.03 -0.21
C TYR A 36 -5.97 -2.28 0.63
N TRP A 37 -5.45 -1.28 1.34
CA TRP A 37 -4.17 -1.45 2.05
C TRP A 37 -4.26 -2.42 3.23
N GLU A 38 -5.28 -2.33 4.07
CA GLU A 38 -5.44 -3.26 5.19
C GLU A 38 -5.67 -4.71 4.71
N PRO A 39 -6.50 -4.99 3.70
CA PRO A 39 -6.59 -6.33 3.11
C PRO A 39 -5.30 -6.80 2.44
N LEU A 40 -4.60 -5.93 1.70
CA LEU A 40 -3.36 -6.28 1.02
C LEU A 40 -2.24 -6.59 2.00
N GLU A 41 -2.11 -5.82 3.08
CA GLU A 41 -1.16 -6.08 4.15
C GLU A 41 -1.40 -7.47 4.75
N LYS A 42 -2.66 -7.79 5.09
CA LYS A 42 -3.05 -9.12 5.62
C LYS A 42 -2.79 -10.27 4.63
N TYR A 43 -2.91 -10.00 3.33
CA TYR A 43 -2.72 -11.01 2.30
C TYR A 43 -1.23 -11.29 2.00
N LEU A 44 -0.38 -10.27 2.13
CA LEU A 44 1.05 -10.33 1.81
C LEU A 44 1.95 -10.60 3.02
N SER A 45 1.39 -10.67 4.23
CA SER A 45 2.09 -11.01 5.48
C SER A 45 2.02 -12.51 5.78
#